data_AF-A0A521A915-F1
#
_entry.id   AF-A0A521A915-F1
#
_cell.length_a   1.000
_cell.length_b   1.000
_cell.length_c   1.000
_cell.angle_alpha   90.00
_cell.angle_beta   90.00
_cell.angle_gamma   90.00
#
_symmetry.space_group_name_H-M   'P 1'
#
loop_
_entity.id
_entity.type
_entity.pdbx_description
1 polymer ?
#
loop_
_entity_poly.entity_id
_entity_poly.type
_entity_poly.pdbx_seq_one_letter_code
_entity_poly.pdbx_strand_id
1 'polypeptide(L)'
;MAITNIAKPTEISPAFNPLWYIADSTNQNEPGFRYIFDVYEAGTTNKIAERKVSPEVVNGYGKQNLSKLLQGFVSHDFDPTNSTCFDASKSYYQYDVKVGEEYIVSIDYSNTLLQNVNFVKITTTHSFVVGDAVVIDQADGGVANPSLQGLFVVVAVNGTTDFTVNSLWSEITNPTIDGSVNYADNRKTIFRDLQRLRNKFVYNGAFTFQGWTQYDETQYHLTGNDSKLLTDLPDDFTITPFQDIFVNCLTQSETIYFMEFVNSAGTVYRKPIDSGGFIDQVMVSGADLQASLTLVSGTGDLVTDSITSYDFYVVDDVFLPLSQTYTLHLDRRCAINDYVVAFLDRKGSMLSYAFQLHDQLNGAVKRTEFQQELVGEVNQFQWGYDTLERGGKHLNISAVETFTLRTNHIKRQSELNLFKQLITSPEVYLQTDGVWYSAEIVDKSYQVPRLRQKRLQRMEIKIRIANTDPING
;
A
#
# COMPACT_ATOMS: atom_id res chain seq x y z
N MET A 1 -21.45 23.52 11.12
CA MET A 1 -21.22 22.18 10.54
C MET A 1 -19.91 21.66 11.12
N ALA A 2 -19.91 20.47 11.70
CA ALA A 2 -18.71 19.88 12.28
C ALA A 2 -18.66 18.39 11.95
N ILE A 3 -17.53 17.95 11.40
CA ILE A 3 -17.20 16.53 11.23
C ILE A 3 -16.25 16.13 12.35
N THR A 4 -16.57 15.05 13.05
CA THR A 4 -15.73 14.46 14.10
C THR A 4 -15.15 13.14 13.61
N ASN A 5 -13.89 12.86 13.93
CA ASN A 5 -13.28 11.56 13.65
C ASN A 5 -13.66 10.58 14.78
N ILE A 6 -14.29 9.47 14.43
CA ILE A 6 -14.61 8.39 15.36
C ILE A 6 -13.45 7.39 15.41
N ALA A 7 -12.90 7.03 14.26
CA ALA A 7 -11.74 6.14 14.15
C ALA A 7 -10.92 6.47 12.90
N LYS A 8 -9.62 6.26 13.01
CA LYS A 8 -8.65 6.40 11.91
C LYS A 8 -7.52 5.39 12.11
N PRO A 9 -6.79 5.02 11.06
CA PRO A 9 -5.52 4.30 11.20
C PRO A 9 -4.51 5.15 11.99
N THR A 10 -3.44 4.50 12.44
CA THR A 10 -2.32 5.17 13.09
C THR A 10 -1.54 6.05 12.10
N GLU A 11 -0.49 6.73 12.52
CA GLU A 11 0.26 7.64 11.63
C GLU A 11 0.97 6.92 10.49
N ILE A 12 1.48 5.72 10.77
CA ILE A 12 2.17 4.81 9.88
C ILE A 12 1.41 3.50 9.89
N SER A 13 0.94 3.05 8.73
CA SER A 13 0.19 1.80 8.65
C SER A 13 0.61 0.91 7.47
N PRO A 14 0.61 -0.42 7.63
CA PRO A 14 0.86 -1.37 6.55
C PRO A 14 -0.25 -1.28 5.49
N ALA A 15 0.12 -1.06 4.23
CA ALA A 15 -0.82 -0.82 3.14
C ALA A 15 -1.75 -2.02 2.86
N PHE A 16 -1.28 -3.24 3.10
CA PHE A 16 -2.03 -4.46 2.80
C PHE A 16 -3.02 -4.88 3.89
N ASN A 17 -3.06 -4.16 5.02
CA ASN A 17 -4.08 -4.33 6.06
C ASN A 17 -5.26 -3.37 5.86
N PRO A 18 -6.45 -3.62 6.46
CA PRO A 18 -7.59 -2.72 6.34
C PRO A 18 -7.35 -1.36 7.01
N LEU A 19 -7.51 -0.27 6.25
CA LEU A 19 -7.29 1.11 6.70
C LEU A 19 -8.62 1.86 6.76
N TRP A 20 -9.33 1.72 7.88
CA TRP A 20 -10.66 2.29 8.08
C TRP A 20 -10.61 3.72 8.62
N TYR A 21 -11.25 4.62 7.89
CA TYR A 21 -11.59 5.97 8.35
C TYR A 21 -13.08 6.00 8.67
N ILE A 22 -13.40 6.44 9.88
CA ILE A 22 -14.77 6.54 10.38
C ILE A 22 -15.00 7.96 10.89
N ALA A 23 -15.99 8.63 10.31
CA ALA A 23 -16.36 9.99 10.64
C ALA A 23 -17.84 10.09 11.00
N ASP A 24 -18.15 11.09 11.82
CA ASP A 24 -19.50 11.45 12.26
C ASP A 24 -19.78 12.93 11.94
N SER A 25 -21.03 13.28 11.65
CA SER A 25 -21.45 14.65 11.33
C SER A 25 -22.72 15.02 12.08
N THR A 26 -22.77 16.28 12.54
CA THR A 26 -23.99 16.87 13.10
C THR A 26 -25.14 16.98 12.10
N ASN A 27 -24.84 16.91 10.80
CA ASN A 27 -25.78 17.09 9.69
C ASN A 27 -26.20 15.76 9.05
N GLN A 28 -25.85 14.62 9.66
CA GLN A 28 -26.11 13.31 9.05
C GLN A 28 -27.58 12.97 8.79
N ASN A 29 -28.50 13.71 9.40
CA ASN A 29 -29.95 13.59 9.22
C ASN A 29 -30.50 14.48 8.09
N GLU A 30 -29.66 15.31 7.48
CA GLU A 30 -30.10 16.20 6.40
C GLU A 30 -30.48 15.42 5.13
N PRO A 31 -31.45 15.90 4.34
CA PRO A 31 -31.87 15.22 3.13
C PRO A 31 -30.73 15.05 2.12
N GLY A 32 -30.60 13.85 1.57
CA GLY A 32 -29.56 13.54 0.58
C GLY A 32 -28.13 13.49 1.13
N PHE A 33 -27.95 13.42 2.45
CA PHE A 33 -26.65 13.45 3.10
C PHE A 33 -25.70 12.32 2.64
N ARG A 34 -24.43 12.67 2.38
CA ARG A 34 -23.30 11.74 2.19
C ARG A 34 -22.02 12.33 2.75
N TYR A 35 -21.17 11.47 3.29
CA TYR A 35 -19.78 11.79 3.60
C TYR A 35 -18.93 11.79 2.33
N ILE A 36 -17.93 12.65 2.29
CA ILE A 36 -16.94 12.73 1.22
C ILE A 36 -15.55 12.55 1.84
N PHE A 37 -14.87 11.47 1.46
CA PHE A 37 -13.47 11.24 1.80
C PHE A 37 -12.64 11.58 0.56
N ASP A 38 -11.96 12.73 0.62
CA ASP A 38 -10.98 13.14 -0.37
C ASP A 38 -9.58 12.74 0.10
N VAL A 39 -8.81 12.10 -0.78
CA VAL A 39 -7.43 11.71 -0.51
C VAL A 39 -6.52 12.51 -1.42
N TYR A 40 -5.47 13.10 -0.85
CA TYR A 40 -4.50 13.95 -1.53
C TYR A 40 -3.09 13.40 -1.37
N GLU A 41 -2.22 13.70 -2.33
CA GLU A 41 -0.78 13.64 -2.13
C GLU A 41 -0.38 14.66 -1.05
N ALA A 42 0.45 14.23 -0.09
CA ALA A 42 0.69 14.96 1.15
C ALA A 42 1.15 16.41 0.92
N GLY A 43 0.52 17.36 1.63
CA GLY A 43 0.89 18.77 1.55
C GLY A 43 0.54 19.47 0.23
N THR A 44 -0.05 18.75 -0.74
CA THR A 44 -0.42 19.31 -2.05
C THR A 44 -1.93 19.53 -2.19
N THR A 45 -2.33 20.13 -3.32
CA THR A 45 -3.73 20.19 -3.76
C THR A 45 -4.09 19.07 -4.74
N ASN A 46 -3.16 18.16 -5.04
CA ASN A 46 -3.34 17.07 -5.99
C ASN A 46 -4.23 15.98 -5.38
N LYS A 47 -5.48 15.87 -5.84
CA LYS A 47 -6.46 14.89 -5.36
C LYS A 47 -6.26 13.56 -6.09
N ILE A 48 -5.86 12.53 -5.34
CA ILE A 48 -5.65 11.17 -5.87
C ILE A 48 -6.93 10.33 -5.86
N ALA A 49 -7.88 10.62 -4.96
CA ALA A 49 -9.17 9.94 -4.95
C ALA A 49 -10.26 10.77 -4.24
N GLU A 50 -11.51 10.53 -4.66
CA GLU A 50 -12.72 10.96 -3.95
C GLU A 50 -13.62 9.74 -3.74
N ARG A 51 -14.12 9.57 -2.51
CA ARG A 51 -15.06 8.51 -2.15
C ARG A 51 -16.25 9.10 -1.42
N LYS A 52 -17.44 8.95 -2.01
CA LYS A 52 -18.70 9.37 -1.40
C LYS A 52 -19.38 8.18 -0.74
N VAL A 53 -19.73 8.31 0.53
CA VAL A 53 -20.28 7.23 1.34
C VAL A 53 -21.56 7.70 2.01
N SER A 54 -22.64 6.92 1.86
CA SER A 54 -23.87 7.16 2.60
C SER A 54 -23.68 6.81 4.08
N PRO A 55 -24.33 7.51 5.01
CA PRO A 55 -24.30 7.17 6.43
C PRO A 55 -24.78 5.73 6.68
N GLU A 56 -24.12 5.03 7.61
CA GLU A 56 -24.52 3.69 8.04
C GLU A 56 -25.87 3.75 8.78
N VAL A 57 -26.77 2.79 8.51
CA VAL A 57 -28.19 2.84 8.92
C VAL A 57 -28.38 2.93 10.44
N VAL A 58 -27.45 2.37 11.22
CA VAL A 58 -27.62 2.21 12.67
C VAL A 58 -27.10 3.42 13.46
N ASN A 59 -25.92 3.91 13.11
CA ASN A 59 -25.19 4.94 13.88
C ASN A 59 -25.03 6.26 13.11
N GLY A 60 -25.34 6.30 11.81
CA GLY A 60 -25.15 7.46 10.95
C GLY A 60 -23.71 7.68 10.48
N TYR A 61 -22.75 6.82 10.83
CA TYR A 61 -21.34 7.05 10.54
C TYR A 61 -20.96 6.83 9.09
N GLY A 62 -20.00 7.62 8.61
CA GLY A 62 -19.35 7.44 7.32
C GLY A 62 -18.13 6.56 7.47
N LYS A 63 -18.08 5.43 6.75
CA LYS A 63 -16.99 4.44 6.86
C LYS A 63 -16.34 4.21 5.50
N GLN A 64 -15.05 4.48 5.40
CA GLN A 64 -14.29 4.26 4.17
C GLN A 64 -13.00 3.50 4.46
N ASN A 65 -12.77 2.40 3.74
CA ASN A 65 -11.48 1.71 3.74
C ASN A 65 -10.62 2.22 2.57
N LEU A 66 -9.42 2.73 2.86
CA LEU A 66 -8.50 3.26 1.85
C LEU A 66 -7.40 2.26 1.43
N SER A 67 -7.33 1.06 2.02
CA SER A 67 -6.22 0.13 1.80
C SER A 67 -6.01 -0.23 0.33
N LYS A 68 -7.07 -0.57 -0.42
CA LYS A 68 -6.97 -0.92 -1.85
C LYS A 68 -6.45 0.22 -2.73
N LEU A 69 -6.73 1.46 -2.37
CA LEU A 69 -6.20 2.63 -3.08
C LEU A 69 -4.72 2.76 -2.79
N LEU A 70 -4.37 2.75 -1.50
CA LEU A 70 -3.02 3.00 -0.99
C LEU A 70 -2.03 1.88 -1.34
N GLN A 71 -2.50 0.64 -1.51
CA GLN A 71 -1.70 -0.48 -2.03
C GLN A 71 -1.12 -0.21 -3.41
N GLY A 72 -1.78 0.59 -4.25
CA GLY A 72 -1.28 0.93 -5.58
C GLY A 72 -0.14 1.96 -5.58
N PHE A 73 0.16 2.58 -4.43
CA PHE A 73 1.20 3.60 -4.29
C PHE A 73 2.46 3.08 -3.60
N VAL A 74 2.46 1.83 -3.14
CA VAL A 74 3.63 1.19 -2.53
C VAL A 74 4.06 -0.03 -3.36
N SER A 75 5.36 -0.25 -3.44
CA SER A 75 5.99 -1.42 -4.05
C SER A 75 7.25 -1.73 -3.25
N HIS A 76 8.32 -2.22 -3.87
CA HIS A 76 9.57 -2.57 -3.21
C HIS A 76 10.75 -1.88 -3.87
N ASP A 77 11.83 -1.78 -3.10
CA ASP A 77 13.14 -1.46 -3.63
C ASP A 77 14.09 -2.63 -3.32
N PHE A 78 14.88 -3.00 -4.32
CA PHE A 78 15.90 -4.02 -4.23
C PHE A 78 17.09 -3.59 -5.09
N ASP A 79 18.18 -3.21 -4.44
CA ASP A 79 19.46 -2.92 -5.08
C ASP A 79 20.54 -3.81 -4.44
N PRO A 80 20.80 -4.99 -5.02
CA PRO A 80 21.78 -5.92 -4.46
C PRO A 80 23.22 -5.41 -4.59
N THR A 81 23.47 -4.35 -5.35
CA THR A 81 24.81 -3.77 -5.49
C THR A 81 25.12 -2.72 -4.43
N ASN A 82 24.10 -2.26 -3.70
CA ASN A 82 24.25 -1.27 -2.64
C ASN A 82 24.67 -1.96 -1.34
N SER A 83 25.95 -1.90 -1.05
CA SER A 83 26.51 -2.40 0.21
C SER A 83 26.34 -1.45 1.40
N THR A 84 25.72 -0.28 1.19
CA THR A 84 25.50 0.77 2.20
C THR A 84 24.03 0.79 2.69
N CYS A 85 23.44 1.96 2.89
CA CYS A 85 22.01 2.14 3.09
C CYS A 85 21.45 3.00 1.97
N PHE A 86 20.15 2.95 1.74
CA PHE A 86 19.48 3.86 0.82
C PHE A 86 18.01 4.04 1.21
N ASP A 87 17.43 5.15 0.74
CA ASP A 87 16.02 5.45 0.91
C ASP A 87 15.16 4.44 0.12
N ALA A 88 14.37 3.63 0.84
CA ALA A 88 13.40 2.72 0.26
C ALA A 88 12.13 3.48 -0.17
N SER A 89 12.31 4.49 -1.02
CA SER A 89 11.31 5.48 -1.41
C SER A 89 10.04 4.89 -2.03
N LYS A 90 10.11 3.71 -2.66
CA LYS A 90 8.92 3.02 -3.19
C LYS A 90 8.22 2.15 -2.16
N SER A 91 8.86 1.88 -1.03
CA SER A 91 8.33 1.05 0.05
C SER A 91 7.40 1.82 0.98
N TYR A 92 7.25 3.14 0.82
CA TYR A 92 6.28 3.95 1.55
C TYR A 92 5.65 5.06 0.71
N TYR A 93 4.52 5.58 1.18
CA TYR A 93 3.83 6.70 0.54
C TYR A 93 3.17 7.59 1.60
N GLN A 94 3.34 8.91 1.45
CA GLN A 94 2.74 9.91 2.33
C GLN A 94 1.49 10.53 1.70
N TYR A 95 0.42 10.67 2.47
CA TYR A 95 -0.87 11.17 2.01
C TYR A 95 -1.62 11.95 3.08
N ASP A 96 -2.58 12.76 2.61
CA ASP A 96 -3.54 13.48 3.44
C ASP A 96 -4.96 12.99 3.16
N VAL A 97 -5.78 12.88 4.20
CA VAL A 97 -7.21 12.56 4.11
C VAL A 97 -8.01 13.73 4.61
N LYS A 98 -8.93 14.22 3.78
CA LYS A 98 -9.85 15.29 4.15
C LYS A 98 -11.27 14.77 4.08
N VAL A 99 -12.02 15.00 5.13
CA VAL A 99 -13.41 14.58 5.23
C VAL A 99 -14.30 15.82 5.10
N GLY A 100 -15.27 15.72 4.21
CA GLY A 100 -16.34 16.67 3.99
C GLY A 100 -17.69 15.97 3.94
N GLU A 101 -18.71 16.74 3.57
CA GLU A 101 -20.08 16.28 3.47
C GLU A 101 -20.80 16.93 2.29
N GLU A 102 -21.82 16.25 1.79
CA GLU A 102 -22.79 16.82 0.85
C GLU A 102 -24.21 16.54 1.33
N TYR A 103 -25.09 17.52 1.25
CA TYR A 103 -26.52 17.37 1.54
C TYR A 103 -27.32 18.48 0.87
N ILE A 104 -28.64 18.32 0.82
CA ILE A 104 -29.56 19.34 0.34
C ILE A 104 -29.70 20.37 1.46
N VAL A 105 -29.20 21.58 1.21
CA VAL A 105 -29.24 22.65 2.22
C VAL A 105 -30.62 23.28 2.21
N SER A 106 -31.22 23.31 3.41
CA SER A 106 -32.42 24.09 3.67
C SER A 106 -32.08 25.47 4.21
N ILE A 107 -32.61 26.51 3.58
CA ILE A 107 -32.37 27.90 3.97
C ILE A 107 -33.60 28.42 4.68
N ASP A 108 -33.51 28.58 6.00
CA ASP A 108 -34.58 29.13 6.80
C ASP A 108 -34.65 30.66 6.65
N TYR A 109 -35.86 31.21 6.70
CA TYR A 109 -36.12 32.63 6.81
C TYR A 109 -37.07 32.91 7.97
N SER A 110 -36.69 33.90 8.79
CA SER A 110 -37.48 34.36 9.95
C SER A 110 -37.72 35.88 9.94
N ASN A 111 -37.20 36.56 8.91
CA ASN A 111 -37.47 37.97 8.70
C ASN A 111 -38.85 38.14 8.08
N THR A 112 -39.54 39.22 8.47
CA THR A 112 -40.81 39.61 7.85
C THR A 112 -40.64 39.73 6.34
N LEU A 113 -41.55 39.10 5.60
CA LEU A 113 -41.62 39.17 4.15
C LEU A 113 -41.82 40.62 3.72
N LEU A 114 -41.20 41.01 2.62
CA LEU A 114 -41.30 42.38 2.08
C LEU A 114 -41.79 42.36 0.65
N GLN A 115 -42.26 43.51 0.18
CA GLN A 115 -42.60 43.71 -1.23
C GLN A 115 -41.36 44.16 -1.99
N ASN A 116 -41.13 43.57 -3.17
CA ASN A 116 -40.22 44.11 -4.18
C ASN A 116 -40.96 44.19 -5.52
N VAL A 117 -41.23 45.41 -5.98
CA VAL A 117 -42.15 45.66 -7.10
C VAL A 117 -43.53 45.04 -6.82
N ASN A 118 -43.92 43.97 -7.53
CA ASN A 118 -45.20 43.29 -7.35
C ASN A 118 -45.07 41.92 -6.67
N PHE A 119 -43.83 41.52 -6.36
CA PHE A 119 -43.50 40.17 -5.95
C PHE A 119 -42.98 40.10 -4.51
N VAL A 120 -43.06 38.92 -3.90
CA VAL A 120 -42.62 38.66 -2.54
C VAL A 120 -41.10 38.60 -2.47
N LYS A 121 -40.52 39.37 -1.56
CA LYS A 121 -39.11 39.40 -1.20
C LYS A 121 -38.89 38.69 0.12
N ILE A 122 -37.94 37.75 0.13
CA ILE A 122 -37.49 37.00 1.30
C ILE A 122 -36.08 37.48 1.67
N THR A 123 -35.89 37.87 2.93
CA THR A 123 -34.61 38.38 3.44
C THR A 123 -33.94 37.28 4.26
N THR A 124 -33.05 36.52 3.64
CA THR A 124 -32.23 35.48 4.29
C THR A 124 -30.93 35.31 3.51
N THR A 125 -29.90 34.74 4.13
CA THR A 125 -28.63 34.51 3.42
C THR A 125 -28.78 33.34 2.45
N HIS A 126 -28.45 33.55 1.18
CA HIS A 126 -28.66 32.55 0.13
C HIS A 126 -27.57 32.54 -0.95
N SER A 127 -27.60 31.50 -1.79
CA SER A 127 -26.75 31.35 -2.98
C SER A 127 -27.50 31.40 -4.31
N PHE A 128 -28.83 31.57 -4.27
CA PHE A 128 -29.70 31.62 -5.46
C PHE A 128 -29.31 32.69 -6.48
N VAL A 129 -29.54 32.38 -7.76
CA VAL A 129 -29.46 33.33 -8.88
C VAL A 129 -30.82 33.49 -9.58
N VAL A 130 -30.99 34.57 -10.33
CA VAL A 130 -32.23 34.81 -11.10
C VAL A 130 -32.45 33.68 -12.10
N GLY A 131 -33.67 33.14 -12.11
CA GLY A 131 -34.07 32.00 -12.94
C GLY A 131 -33.98 30.63 -12.26
N ASP A 132 -33.39 30.54 -11.05
CA ASP A 132 -33.43 29.29 -10.27
C ASP A 132 -34.86 28.95 -9.85
N ALA A 133 -35.19 27.66 -9.88
CA ALA A 133 -36.42 27.12 -9.32
C ALA A 133 -36.20 26.69 -7.86
N VAL A 134 -37.05 27.17 -6.97
CA VAL A 134 -36.99 26.93 -5.52
C VAL A 134 -38.31 26.41 -5.00
N VAL A 135 -38.26 25.61 -3.94
CA VAL A 135 -39.45 25.17 -3.19
C VAL A 135 -39.45 25.89 -1.85
N ILE A 136 -40.59 26.50 -1.52
CA ILE A 136 -40.83 27.20 -0.26
C ILE A 136 -41.81 26.39 0.56
N ASP A 137 -41.40 26.07 1.78
CA ASP A 137 -42.23 25.43 2.79
C ASP A 137 -42.40 26.37 3.99
N GLN A 138 -43.60 26.92 4.15
CA GLN A 138 -43.96 27.79 5.27
C GLN A 138 -44.15 26.99 6.55
N ALA A 139 -43.79 27.60 7.69
CA ALA A 139 -43.87 26.95 9.01
C ALA A 139 -45.29 26.54 9.42
N ASP A 140 -46.31 27.22 8.89
CA ASP A 140 -47.72 26.90 9.10
C ASP A 140 -48.33 25.99 8.02
N GLY A 141 -47.51 25.45 7.11
CA GLY A 141 -47.96 24.64 5.98
C GLY A 141 -48.71 25.42 4.90
N GLY A 142 -48.51 26.74 4.82
CA GLY A 142 -49.13 27.60 3.81
C GLY A 142 -50.55 28.03 4.17
N VAL A 143 -50.95 27.94 5.43
CA VAL A 143 -52.30 28.30 5.89
C VAL A 143 -52.54 29.82 5.76
N ALA A 144 -51.58 30.64 6.18
CA ALA A 144 -51.71 32.08 6.11
C ALA A 144 -51.41 32.64 4.71
N ASN A 145 -50.39 32.13 4.02
CA ASN A 145 -50.08 32.56 2.65
C ASN A 145 -50.07 31.39 1.66
N PRO A 146 -51.25 30.87 1.24
CA PRO A 146 -51.31 29.74 0.29
C PRO A 146 -50.59 30.00 -1.03
N SER A 147 -50.50 31.26 -1.48
CA SER A 147 -49.81 31.67 -2.71
C SER A 147 -48.28 31.66 -2.63
N LEU A 148 -47.70 31.41 -1.45
CA LEU A 148 -46.26 31.32 -1.21
C LEU A 148 -45.83 29.91 -0.77
N GLN A 149 -46.68 28.89 -0.96
CA GLN A 149 -46.38 27.51 -0.62
C GLN A 149 -46.07 26.68 -1.88
N GLY A 150 -44.93 25.97 -1.90
CA GLY A 150 -44.55 25.09 -3.00
C GLY A 150 -43.52 25.68 -3.96
N LEU A 151 -43.69 25.45 -5.27
CA LEU A 151 -42.67 25.71 -6.30
C LEU A 151 -42.73 27.16 -6.83
N PHE A 152 -41.58 27.83 -6.84
CA PHE A 152 -41.40 29.20 -7.33
C PHE A 152 -40.12 29.36 -8.16
N VAL A 153 -40.05 30.46 -8.89
CA VAL A 153 -38.88 30.90 -9.65
C VAL A 153 -38.36 32.21 -9.06
N VAL A 154 -37.05 32.29 -8.87
CA VAL A 154 -36.36 33.50 -8.40
C VAL A 154 -36.34 34.53 -9.52
N VAL A 155 -36.97 35.69 -9.30
CA VAL A 155 -37.12 36.77 -10.30
C VAL A 155 -36.15 37.93 -10.09
N ALA A 156 -35.64 38.11 -8.87
CA ALA A 156 -34.62 39.10 -8.55
C ALA A 156 -33.76 38.66 -7.36
N VAL A 157 -32.50 39.09 -7.34
CA VAL A 157 -31.53 38.83 -6.27
C VAL A 157 -30.77 40.12 -5.98
N ASN A 158 -30.58 40.46 -4.71
CA ASN A 158 -29.74 41.58 -4.30
C ASN A 158 -28.61 41.09 -3.38
N GLY A 159 -27.44 40.85 -3.98
CA GLY A 159 -26.30 40.29 -3.27
C GLY A 159 -26.58 38.87 -2.77
N THR A 160 -26.29 38.61 -1.50
CA THR A 160 -26.45 37.29 -0.86
C THR A 160 -27.43 37.32 0.31
N THR A 161 -28.15 38.42 0.52
CA THR A 161 -28.96 38.66 1.73
C THR A 161 -30.45 38.67 1.46
N ASP A 162 -30.87 38.81 0.20
CA ASP A 162 -32.27 38.76 -0.17
C ASP A 162 -32.50 38.38 -1.64
N PHE A 163 -33.64 37.70 -1.85
CA PHE A 163 -34.12 37.32 -3.16
C PHE A 163 -35.64 37.52 -3.25
N THR A 164 -36.15 37.63 -4.47
CA THR A 164 -37.57 37.83 -4.78
C THR A 164 -38.06 36.66 -5.63
N VAL A 165 -39.24 36.13 -5.32
CA VAL A 165 -39.85 34.99 -6.03
C VAL A 165 -41.10 35.40 -6.77
N ASN A 166 -41.50 34.66 -7.80
CA ASN A 166 -42.69 34.92 -8.62
C ASN A 166 -44.05 34.68 -7.92
N SER A 167 -44.16 34.97 -6.62
CA SER A 167 -45.41 35.02 -5.86
C SER A 167 -45.87 36.47 -5.70
N LEU A 168 -47.15 36.77 -5.93
CA LEU A 168 -47.69 38.13 -5.87
C LEU A 168 -47.81 38.63 -4.43
N TRP A 169 -47.26 39.81 -4.15
CA TRP A 169 -47.34 40.42 -2.82
C TRP A 169 -48.79 40.71 -2.38
N SER A 170 -49.69 41.01 -3.32
CA SER A 170 -51.10 41.28 -3.03
C SER A 170 -51.87 40.09 -2.46
N GLU A 171 -51.31 38.87 -2.57
CA GLU A 171 -51.93 37.64 -2.07
C GLU A 171 -51.40 37.23 -0.68
N ILE A 172 -50.41 37.95 -0.15
CA ILE A 172 -49.86 37.72 1.19
C ILE A 172 -50.81 38.29 2.23
N THR A 173 -51.32 37.43 3.12
CA THR A 173 -52.23 37.84 4.19
C THR A 173 -51.52 38.05 5.53
N ASN A 174 -50.40 37.35 5.77
CA ASN A 174 -49.57 37.53 6.95
C ASN A 174 -48.07 37.51 6.58
N PRO A 175 -47.38 38.66 6.60
CA PRO A 175 -45.98 38.73 6.19
C PRO A 175 -45.00 38.23 7.27
N THR A 176 -45.45 37.89 8.48
CA THR A 176 -44.56 37.45 9.58
C THR A 176 -44.43 35.93 9.69
N ILE A 177 -44.88 35.19 8.68
CA ILE A 177 -44.77 33.72 8.69
C ILE A 177 -43.38 33.32 8.23
N ASP A 178 -42.71 32.56 9.10
CA ASP A 178 -41.41 31.96 8.84
C ASP A 178 -41.53 30.78 7.88
N GLY A 179 -40.41 30.32 7.34
CA GLY A 179 -40.36 29.12 6.52
C GLY A 179 -38.96 28.76 6.08
N SER A 180 -38.89 27.83 5.13
CA SER A 180 -37.64 27.32 4.57
C SER A 180 -37.69 27.30 3.05
N VAL A 181 -36.52 27.46 2.41
CA VAL A 181 -36.38 27.51 0.96
C VAL A 181 -35.24 26.63 0.48
N ASN A 182 -35.55 25.71 -0.44
CA ASN A 182 -34.61 24.73 -0.99
C ASN A 182 -34.64 24.80 -2.51
N TYR A 183 -33.57 24.37 -3.19
CA TYR A 183 -33.61 24.24 -4.65
C TYR A 183 -34.59 23.13 -5.07
N ALA A 184 -35.42 23.41 -6.07
CA ALA A 184 -36.46 22.48 -6.53
C ALA A 184 -35.90 21.22 -7.22
N ASP A 185 -34.66 21.27 -7.71
CA ASP A 185 -33.98 20.13 -8.34
C ASP A 185 -33.28 19.20 -7.35
N ASN A 186 -33.43 19.44 -6.04
CA ASN A 186 -32.75 18.70 -4.98
C ASN A 186 -31.23 18.68 -5.14
N ARG A 187 -30.63 19.73 -5.71
CA ARG A 187 -29.17 19.85 -5.79
C ARG A 187 -28.57 19.87 -4.39
N LYS A 188 -27.47 19.16 -4.24
CA LYS A 188 -26.72 19.10 -2.98
C LYS A 188 -25.64 20.17 -2.97
N THR A 189 -25.44 20.77 -1.82
CA THR A 189 -24.27 21.61 -1.54
C THR A 189 -23.16 20.73 -0.98
N ILE A 190 -21.93 20.97 -1.42
CA ILE A 190 -20.74 20.25 -0.97
C ILE A 190 -19.95 21.14 -0.02
N PHE A 191 -19.68 20.64 1.18
CA PHE A 191 -18.81 21.26 2.17
C PHE A 191 -17.56 20.40 2.31
N ARG A 192 -16.42 20.89 1.80
CA ARG A 192 -15.15 20.16 1.80
C ARG A 192 -14.28 20.54 2.98
N ASP A 193 -13.29 19.69 3.26
CA ASP A 193 -12.19 19.99 4.18
C ASP A 193 -12.62 20.38 5.60
N LEU A 194 -13.77 19.88 6.04
CA LEU A 194 -14.32 20.11 7.39
C LEU A 194 -13.49 19.41 8.46
N GLN A 195 -12.88 18.27 8.11
CA GLN A 195 -11.88 17.60 8.93
C GLN A 195 -10.64 17.26 8.10
N ARG A 196 -9.45 17.49 8.66
CA ARG A 196 -8.18 17.35 7.93
C ARG A 196 -7.22 16.45 8.70
N LEU A 197 -6.92 15.30 8.14
CA LEU A 197 -5.93 14.35 8.63
C LEU A 197 -4.71 14.46 7.73
N ARG A 198 -3.60 14.98 8.27
CA ARG A 198 -2.38 15.25 7.52
C ARG A 198 -1.26 14.28 7.88
N ASN A 199 -0.26 14.19 7.02
CA ASN A 199 1.00 13.47 7.23
C ASN A 199 0.76 12.01 7.64
N LYS A 200 -0.11 11.32 6.91
CA LYS A 200 -0.30 9.88 7.10
C LYS A 200 0.63 9.14 6.16
N PHE A 201 1.19 8.05 6.66
CA PHE A 201 2.11 7.20 5.92
C PHE A 201 1.53 5.80 5.79
N VAL A 202 1.69 5.24 4.60
CA VAL A 202 1.55 3.80 4.40
C VAL A 202 2.88 3.23 3.96
N TYR A 203 3.15 1.97 4.32
CA TYR A 203 4.32 1.26 3.84
C TYR A 203 3.96 -0.12 3.28
N ASN A 204 4.87 -0.69 2.49
CA ASN A 204 4.76 -2.03 1.92
C ASN A 204 4.90 -3.09 3.01
N GLY A 205 3.82 -3.30 3.75
CA GLY A 205 3.75 -4.28 4.82
C GLY A 205 2.37 -4.91 4.94
N ALA A 206 2.34 -6.09 5.53
CA ALA A 206 1.18 -6.93 5.73
C ALA A 206 1.29 -7.75 7.03
N PHE A 207 0.38 -7.52 7.97
CA PHE A 207 0.27 -8.33 9.17
C PHE A 207 -0.76 -9.44 9.01
N THR A 208 -0.53 -10.56 9.71
CA THR A 208 -1.59 -11.56 9.91
C THR A 208 -2.79 -10.94 10.60
N PHE A 209 -3.98 -11.54 10.45
CA PHE A 209 -5.18 -11.03 11.12
C PHE A 209 -4.99 -10.82 12.63
N GLN A 210 -4.40 -11.80 13.32
CA GLN A 210 -4.07 -11.69 14.74
C GLN A 210 -3.03 -10.59 15.01
N GLY A 211 -1.95 -10.55 14.23
CA GLY A 211 -0.92 -9.52 14.38
C GLY A 211 -1.46 -8.10 14.16
N TRP A 212 -2.40 -7.93 13.22
CA TRP A 212 -3.01 -6.63 12.92
C TRP A 212 -3.83 -6.10 14.09
N THR A 213 -4.51 -6.97 14.85
CA THR A 213 -5.25 -6.53 16.06
C THR A 213 -4.35 -6.03 17.19
N GLN A 214 -3.06 -6.34 17.13
CA GLN A 214 -2.05 -5.96 18.12
C GLN A 214 -1.01 -4.99 17.53
N TYR A 215 -1.25 -4.49 16.31
CA TYR A 215 -0.32 -3.59 15.66
C TYR A 215 -0.23 -2.28 16.43
N ASP A 216 1.01 -1.88 16.71
CA ASP A 216 1.37 -0.65 17.37
C ASP A 216 2.59 -0.08 16.64
N GLU A 217 2.43 1.09 16.05
CA GLU A 217 3.50 1.75 15.29
C GLU A 217 4.68 2.16 16.19
N THR A 218 4.43 2.39 17.48
CA THR A 218 5.47 2.83 18.42
C THR A 218 6.55 1.79 18.63
N GLN A 219 6.22 0.51 18.43
CA GLN A 219 7.19 -0.58 18.48
C GLN A 219 8.21 -0.53 17.34
N TYR A 220 7.94 0.22 16.26
CA TYR A 220 8.85 0.33 15.11
C TYR A 220 9.63 1.63 15.10
N HIS A 221 9.29 2.59 15.97
CA HIS A 221 10.11 3.78 16.16
C HIS A 221 11.38 3.41 16.90
N LEU A 222 12.53 3.75 16.33
CA LEU A 222 13.87 3.52 16.88
C LEU A 222 14.11 4.36 18.13
N THR A 223 13.55 3.94 19.26
CA THR A 223 13.48 4.71 20.51
C THR A 223 14.03 3.95 21.72
N GLY A 224 14.31 2.65 21.57
CA GLY A 224 14.94 1.85 22.62
C GLY A 224 15.30 0.43 22.16
N ASN A 225 15.93 -0.33 23.04
CA ASN A 225 16.42 -1.69 22.77
C ASN A 225 15.34 -2.74 22.45
N ASP A 226 14.06 -2.43 22.64
CA ASP A 226 12.94 -3.32 22.31
C ASP A 226 12.27 -2.95 20.97
N SER A 227 12.72 -1.86 20.33
CA SER A 227 12.17 -1.42 19.05
C SER A 227 12.49 -2.43 17.94
N LYS A 228 11.50 -2.73 17.11
CA LYS A 228 11.58 -3.69 16.02
C LYS A 228 11.93 -2.99 14.71
N LEU A 229 12.63 -3.71 13.85
CA LEU A 229 12.84 -3.29 12.47
C LEU A 229 11.62 -3.70 11.63
N LEU A 230 11.47 -3.13 10.44
CA LEU A 230 10.41 -3.46 9.49
C LEU A 230 10.73 -4.76 8.73
N THR A 231 10.97 -5.83 9.49
CA THR A 231 11.29 -7.16 8.97
C THR A 231 10.60 -8.29 9.76
N ASP A 232 10.38 -9.41 9.08
CA ASP A 232 9.97 -10.69 9.65
C ASP A 232 11.17 -11.65 9.82
N LEU A 233 12.40 -11.16 9.69
CA LEU A 233 13.60 -11.91 10.06
C LEU A 233 13.52 -12.33 11.54
N PRO A 234 13.68 -13.62 11.85
CA PRO A 234 13.78 -14.09 13.23
C PRO A 234 15.00 -13.50 13.95
N ASP A 235 14.87 -13.31 15.26
CA ASP A 235 15.99 -12.87 16.12
C ASP A 235 17.20 -13.81 16.05
N ASP A 236 16.99 -15.10 15.74
CA ASP A 236 18.03 -16.08 15.44
C ASP A 236 17.82 -16.69 14.07
N PHE A 237 18.69 -16.38 13.11
CA PHE A 237 18.61 -16.89 11.75
C PHE A 237 19.93 -17.52 11.28
N THR A 238 19.87 -18.50 10.38
CA THR A 238 21.05 -19.18 9.85
C THR A 238 21.26 -18.80 8.39
N ILE A 239 22.46 -18.33 8.07
CA ILE A 239 22.85 -17.82 6.75
C ILE A 239 24.15 -18.46 6.28
N THR A 240 24.41 -18.41 4.98
CA THR A 240 25.78 -18.68 4.48
C THR A 240 26.63 -17.42 4.53
N PRO A 241 27.98 -17.51 4.59
CA PRO A 241 28.85 -16.34 4.74
C PRO A 241 28.69 -15.24 3.68
N PHE A 242 28.22 -15.59 2.48
CA PHE A 242 28.07 -14.67 1.35
C PHE A 242 26.62 -14.40 0.96
N GLN A 243 25.68 -14.77 1.83
CA GLN A 243 24.25 -14.61 1.55
C GLN A 243 23.80 -13.16 1.81
N ASP A 244 23.24 -12.52 0.79
CA ASP A 244 22.81 -11.13 0.91
C ASP A 244 21.47 -10.99 1.66
N ILE A 245 21.41 -10.12 2.66
CA ILE A 245 20.17 -9.79 3.40
C ILE A 245 20.09 -8.28 3.58
N PHE A 246 18.91 -7.73 3.30
CA PHE A 246 18.59 -6.32 3.45
C PHE A 246 17.38 -6.14 4.35
N VAL A 247 17.51 -5.30 5.37
CA VAL A 247 16.43 -5.00 6.33
C VAL A 247 16.01 -3.55 6.21
N ASN A 248 14.72 -3.29 6.38
CA ASN A 248 14.17 -1.95 6.38
C ASN A 248 14.08 -1.42 7.82
N CYS A 249 14.52 -0.18 8.02
CA CYS A 249 14.49 0.54 9.29
C CYS A 249 13.59 1.76 9.16
N LEU A 250 12.72 2.00 10.16
CA LEU A 250 11.89 3.21 10.19
C LEU A 250 12.70 4.36 10.82
N THR A 251 13.41 5.11 9.99
CA THR A 251 14.33 6.19 10.39
C THR A 251 13.65 7.55 10.45
N GLN A 252 12.48 7.72 9.82
CA GLN A 252 11.69 8.95 9.83
C GLN A 252 12.46 10.17 9.29
N SER A 253 13.35 9.97 8.33
CA SER A 253 14.21 11.00 7.71
C SER A 253 15.32 11.53 8.61
N GLU A 254 15.59 10.87 9.73
CA GLU A 254 16.74 11.15 10.58
C GLU A 254 18.01 10.49 10.01
N THR A 255 19.14 11.18 10.09
CA THR A 255 20.45 10.71 9.58
C THR A 255 21.48 10.50 10.70
N ILE A 256 21.00 10.36 11.94
CA ILE A 256 21.84 10.22 13.14
C ILE A 256 22.06 8.75 13.56
N TYR A 257 21.46 7.82 12.83
CA TYR A 257 21.47 6.41 13.18
C TYR A 257 22.66 5.66 12.57
N PHE A 258 23.07 4.61 13.26
CA PHE A 258 24.10 3.68 12.79
C PHE A 258 23.64 2.24 12.97
N MET A 259 24.00 1.37 12.04
CA MET A 259 23.94 -0.07 12.22
C MET A 259 25.24 -0.55 12.86
N GLU A 260 25.15 -1.19 14.02
CA GLU A 260 26.28 -1.79 14.72
C GLU A 260 26.27 -3.31 14.56
N PHE A 261 27.44 -3.90 14.38
CA PHE A 261 27.64 -5.33 14.21
C PHE A 261 28.66 -5.84 15.23
N VAL A 262 28.35 -6.94 15.91
CA VAL A 262 29.24 -7.56 16.90
C VAL A 262 29.45 -9.02 16.56
N ASN A 263 30.67 -9.41 16.18
CA ASN A 263 30.95 -10.80 15.85
C ASN A 263 31.14 -11.67 17.11
N SER A 264 31.14 -13.00 16.95
CA SER A 264 31.30 -13.95 18.05
C SER A 264 32.64 -13.86 18.78
N ALA A 265 33.63 -13.13 18.26
CA ALA A 265 34.89 -12.83 18.93
C ALA A 265 34.85 -11.50 19.70
N GLY A 266 33.72 -10.79 19.71
CA GLY A 266 33.53 -9.51 20.39
C GLY A 266 34.08 -8.30 19.62
N THR A 267 34.42 -8.46 18.34
CA THR A 267 34.85 -7.34 17.48
C THR A 267 33.62 -6.57 17.03
N VAL A 268 33.69 -5.24 17.12
CA VAL A 268 32.58 -4.32 16.86
C VAL A 268 32.85 -3.54 15.58
N TYR A 269 31.87 -3.53 14.69
CA TYR A 269 31.86 -2.76 13.46
C TYR A 269 30.64 -1.87 13.41
N ARG A 270 30.72 -0.78 12.66
CA ARG A 270 29.63 0.17 12.53
C ARG A 270 29.53 0.71 11.11
N LYS A 271 28.32 1.07 10.73
CA LYS A 271 27.99 1.66 9.44
C LYS A 271 26.89 2.72 9.62
N PRO A 272 26.99 3.88 8.96
CA PRO A 272 25.95 4.91 9.04
C PRO A 272 24.65 4.47 8.36
N ILE A 273 23.53 5.00 8.85
CA ILE A 273 22.21 4.98 8.20
C ILE A 273 21.83 6.45 7.94
N ASP A 274 22.28 6.98 6.81
CA ASP A 274 22.35 8.42 6.53
C ASP A 274 21.70 8.83 5.21
N SER A 275 20.88 7.96 4.60
CA SER A 275 20.15 8.27 3.37
C SER A 275 19.08 9.35 3.54
N GLY A 276 18.59 9.56 4.76
CA GLY A 276 17.56 10.56 5.07
C GLY A 276 16.17 10.21 4.53
N GLY A 277 15.94 8.94 4.19
CA GLY A 277 14.62 8.42 3.81
C GLY A 277 13.70 8.28 5.02
N PHE A 278 12.40 8.17 4.80
CA PHE A 278 11.47 7.86 5.90
C PHE A 278 11.63 6.41 6.37
N ILE A 279 11.92 5.52 5.42
CA ILE A 279 12.33 4.13 5.64
C ILE A 279 13.62 3.90 4.87
N ASP A 280 14.67 3.49 5.57
CA ASP A 280 15.94 3.18 4.94
C ASP A 280 16.15 1.66 4.88
N GLN A 281 16.56 1.16 3.72
CA GLN A 281 16.97 -0.23 3.55
C GLN A 281 18.47 -0.34 3.80
N VAL A 282 18.88 -1.30 4.62
CA VAL A 282 20.26 -1.50 5.07
C VAL A 282 20.69 -2.94 4.81
N MET A 283 21.81 -3.12 4.12
CA MET A 283 22.46 -4.42 4.00
C MET A 283 23.06 -4.85 5.34
N VAL A 284 22.70 -6.06 5.81
CA VAL A 284 23.15 -6.65 7.08
C VAL A 284 23.89 -7.98 6.91
N SER A 285 23.89 -8.53 5.70
CA SER A 285 24.69 -9.70 5.34
C SER A 285 25.01 -9.67 3.86
N GLY A 286 26.11 -10.31 3.48
CA GLY A 286 26.54 -10.49 2.09
C GLY A 286 28.02 -10.20 1.86
N ALA A 287 28.51 -10.52 0.66
CA ALA A 287 29.94 -10.48 0.35
C ALA A 287 30.54 -9.07 0.41
N ASP A 288 29.79 -8.06 -0.03
CA ASP A 288 30.24 -6.67 -0.11
C ASP A 288 30.06 -5.90 1.21
N LEU A 289 29.43 -6.49 2.22
CA LEU A 289 29.16 -5.83 3.49
C LEU A 289 30.45 -5.34 4.15
N GLN A 290 31.49 -6.17 4.18
CA GLN A 290 32.75 -5.87 4.88
C GLN A 290 33.39 -4.56 4.42
N ALA A 291 33.29 -4.22 3.13
CA ALA A 291 33.86 -3.00 2.57
C ALA A 291 33.17 -1.72 3.07
N SER A 292 31.91 -1.82 3.52
CA SER A 292 31.11 -0.70 4.02
C SER A 292 31.25 -0.47 5.55
N LEU A 293 31.92 -1.37 6.25
CA LEU A 293 32.03 -1.37 7.71
C LEU A 293 33.23 -0.57 8.20
N THR A 294 33.03 0.21 9.26
CA THR A 294 34.09 0.83 10.04
C THR A 294 34.36 -0.01 11.28
N LEU A 295 35.60 -0.46 11.46
CA LEU A 295 36.02 -1.16 12.69
C LEU A 295 36.04 -0.17 13.86
N VAL A 296 35.27 -0.48 14.91
CA VAL A 296 35.17 0.34 16.14
C VAL A 296 36.07 -0.21 17.25
N SER A 297 36.08 -1.54 17.42
CA SER A 297 36.88 -2.21 18.46
C SER A 297 37.19 -3.65 18.06
N GLY A 298 38.38 -4.15 18.43
CA GLY A 298 38.87 -5.49 18.08
C GLY A 298 39.77 -5.49 16.84
N THR A 299 39.88 -6.62 16.15
CA THR A 299 40.76 -6.80 14.99
C THR A 299 40.21 -7.83 14.01
N GLY A 300 40.47 -7.66 12.71
CA GLY A 300 40.11 -8.61 11.66
C GLY A 300 38.94 -8.13 10.81
N ASP A 301 38.30 -9.08 10.12
CA ASP A 301 37.08 -8.84 9.36
C ASP A 301 35.83 -9.31 10.13
N LEU A 302 34.64 -8.83 9.76
CA LEU A 302 33.38 -9.22 10.40
C LEU A 302 33.21 -10.75 10.35
N VAL A 303 33.51 -11.34 9.19
CA VAL A 303 33.41 -12.78 8.93
C VAL A 303 34.80 -13.34 8.59
N THR A 304 35.35 -14.13 9.52
CA THR A 304 36.59 -14.92 9.31
C THR A 304 36.36 -16.37 9.74
N ASP A 305 37.27 -17.29 9.43
CA ASP A 305 37.08 -18.74 9.61
C ASP A 305 36.74 -19.20 11.03
N SER A 306 37.10 -18.42 12.05
CA SER A 306 36.79 -18.69 13.46
C SER A 306 35.44 -18.13 13.92
N ILE A 307 34.82 -17.24 13.13
CA ILE A 307 33.55 -16.60 13.49
C ILE A 307 32.38 -17.54 13.19
N THR A 308 31.53 -17.75 14.20
CA THR A 308 30.36 -18.63 14.13
C THR A 308 29.05 -17.87 13.99
N SER A 309 29.01 -16.62 14.47
CA SER A 309 27.84 -15.76 14.39
C SER A 309 28.26 -14.30 14.53
N TYR A 310 27.35 -13.40 14.16
CA TYR A 310 27.43 -12.00 14.51
C TYR A 310 26.04 -11.43 14.73
N ASP A 311 25.98 -10.41 15.56
CA ASP A 311 24.77 -9.71 15.94
C ASP A 311 24.71 -8.39 15.18
N PHE A 312 23.51 -7.90 14.91
CA PHE A 312 23.30 -6.54 14.41
C PHE A 312 22.11 -5.85 15.10
N TYR A 313 22.24 -4.54 15.30
CA TYR A 313 21.20 -3.67 15.87
C TYR A 313 21.49 -2.20 15.52
N VAL A 314 20.48 -1.35 15.66
CA VAL A 314 20.58 0.10 15.41
C VAL A 314 20.98 0.83 16.68
N VAL A 315 21.84 1.85 16.54
CA VAL A 315 22.23 2.78 17.60
C VAL A 315 22.08 4.24 17.15
N ASP A 316 22.04 5.18 18.10
CA ASP A 316 22.11 6.62 17.84
C ASP A 316 23.54 7.15 17.68
N ASP A 317 23.68 8.48 17.58
CA ASP A 317 24.96 9.20 17.49
C ASP A 317 25.76 9.21 18.80
N VAL A 318 25.13 8.82 19.91
CA VAL A 318 25.77 8.59 21.23
C VAL A 318 26.04 7.09 21.47
N PHE A 319 25.71 6.25 20.49
CA PHE A 319 25.89 4.79 20.49
C PHE A 319 25.05 4.03 21.53
N LEU A 320 23.85 4.54 21.84
CA LEU A 320 22.85 3.82 22.62
C LEU A 320 22.02 2.89 21.73
N PRO A 321 21.69 1.65 22.16
CA PRO A 321 20.85 0.75 21.39
C PRO A 321 19.42 1.27 21.23
N LEU A 322 18.98 1.33 19.97
CA LEU A 322 17.65 1.80 19.55
C LEU A 322 16.82 0.72 18.83
N SER A 323 17.30 -0.52 18.78
CA SER A 323 16.52 -1.66 18.31
C SER A 323 16.84 -2.92 19.08
N GLN A 324 15.98 -3.92 18.93
CA GLN A 324 16.29 -5.29 19.31
C GLN A 324 17.48 -5.83 18.52
N THR A 325 18.16 -6.80 19.11
CA THR A 325 19.33 -7.47 18.53
C THR A 325 18.91 -8.68 17.69
N TYR A 326 19.47 -8.80 16.50
CA TYR A 326 19.30 -9.96 15.62
C TYR A 326 20.63 -10.69 15.47
N THR A 327 20.60 -12.00 15.63
CA THR A 327 21.76 -12.90 15.58
C THR A 327 21.74 -13.69 14.27
N LEU A 328 22.81 -13.54 13.49
CA LEU A 328 23.04 -14.31 12.27
C LEU A 328 24.10 -15.39 12.53
N HIS A 329 23.71 -16.65 12.38
CA HIS A 329 24.60 -17.80 12.50
C HIS A 329 25.13 -18.21 11.13
N LEU A 330 26.45 -18.40 11.06
CA LEU A 330 27.13 -18.75 9.82
C LEU A 330 27.14 -20.26 9.60
N ASP A 331 26.52 -20.70 8.51
CA ASP A 331 26.56 -22.08 8.03
C ASP A 331 27.67 -22.27 7.00
N ARG A 332 28.77 -22.89 7.47
CA ARG A 332 29.98 -23.17 6.67
C ARG A 332 30.05 -24.61 6.17
N ARG A 333 28.95 -25.37 6.22
CA ARG A 333 28.91 -26.73 5.65
C ARG A 333 29.23 -26.65 4.15
N CYS A 334 29.95 -27.63 3.61
CA CYS A 334 30.27 -27.67 2.18
C CYS A 334 28.97 -27.63 1.35
N ALA A 335 28.82 -26.57 0.56
CA ALA A 335 27.73 -26.44 -0.38
C ALA A 335 28.03 -27.26 -1.64
N ILE A 336 26.99 -27.87 -2.20
CA ILE A 336 27.05 -28.50 -3.54
C ILE A 336 26.76 -27.43 -4.60
N ASN A 337 25.83 -26.53 -4.29
CA ASN A 337 25.39 -25.42 -5.14
C ASN A 337 25.33 -24.13 -4.32
N ASP A 338 25.54 -22.99 -4.97
CA ASP A 338 25.57 -21.67 -4.33
C ASP A 338 24.36 -20.80 -4.71
N TYR A 339 23.20 -21.42 -4.93
CA TYR A 339 21.97 -20.66 -5.23
C TYR A 339 21.47 -19.93 -3.99
N VAL A 340 21.23 -18.63 -4.14
CA VAL A 340 20.56 -17.79 -3.13
C VAL A 340 19.27 -17.27 -3.72
N VAL A 341 18.18 -17.35 -2.97
CA VAL A 341 16.89 -16.78 -3.37
C VAL A 341 16.56 -15.65 -2.42
N ALA A 342 16.51 -14.42 -2.93
CA ALA A 342 16.01 -13.26 -2.23
C ALA A 342 14.49 -13.11 -2.46
N PHE A 343 13.78 -12.61 -1.47
CA PHE A 343 12.34 -12.44 -1.51
C PHE A 343 11.90 -11.28 -0.63
N LEU A 344 10.78 -10.68 -1.00
CA LEU A 344 10.14 -9.65 -0.19
C LEU A 344 9.43 -10.32 1.00
N ASP A 345 9.81 -9.95 2.21
CA ASP A 345 9.12 -10.38 3.42
C ASP A 345 7.79 -9.63 3.61
N ARG A 346 6.98 -10.07 4.57
CA ARG A 346 5.68 -9.42 4.80
C ARG A 346 5.75 -8.01 5.35
N LYS A 347 6.90 -7.54 5.87
CA LYS A 347 7.03 -6.20 6.45
C LYS A 347 7.78 -5.22 5.52
N GLY A 348 8.24 -5.68 4.36
CA GLY A 348 8.82 -4.87 3.30
C GLY A 348 10.33 -5.04 3.10
N SER A 349 11.00 -5.86 3.91
CA SER A 349 12.44 -6.10 3.80
C SER A 349 12.76 -7.19 2.76
N MET A 350 13.96 -7.14 2.18
CA MET A 350 14.44 -8.14 1.22
C MET A 350 15.32 -9.16 1.93
N LEU A 351 14.72 -10.30 2.27
CA LEU A 351 15.38 -11.40 2.95
C LEU A 351 15.79 -12.48 1.95
N SER A 352 16.59 -13.46 2.36
CA SER A 352 17.05 -14.50 1.46
C SER A 352 17.17 -15.88 2.12
N TYR A 353 17.26 -16.92 1.28
CA TYR A 353 17.62 -18.28 1.66
C TYR A 353 18.69 -18.85 0.73
N ALA A 354 19.68 -19.54 1.31
CA ALA A 354 20.64 -20.33 0.55
C ALA A 354 20.16 -21.77 0.32
N PHE A 355 20.36 -22.26 -0.91
CA PHE A 355 19.99 -23.60 -1.37
C PHE A 355 21.24 -24.40 -1.73
N GLN A 356 21.83 -25.00 -0.70
CA GLN A 356 23.14 -25.63 -0.78
C GLN A 356 23.16 -27.07 -1.33
N LEU A 357 22.00 -27.71 -1.47
CA LEU A 357 21.90 -29.11 -1.88
C LEU A 357 21.67 -29.27 -3.39
N HIS A 358 21.81 -30.50 -3.89
CA HIS A 358 21.64 -30.84 -5.30
C HIS A 358 20.30 -30.33 -5.87
N ASP A 359 20.42 -29.63 -6.99
CA ASP A 359 19.34 -29.03 -7.76
C ASP A 359 18.89 -29.95 -8.90
N GLN A 360 17.71 -29.68 -9.45
CA GLN A 360 17.23 -30.34 -10.66
C GLN A 360 16.67 -29.29 -11.63
N LEU A 361 17.32 -29.14 -12.78
CA LEU A 361 16.85 -28.29 -13.87
C LEU A 361 15.87 -29.07 -14.77
N ASN A 362 14.67 -28.53 -14.95
CA ASN A 362 13.66 -29.07 -15.86
C ASN A 362 13.33 -28.03 -16.94
N GLY A 363 13.54 -28.35 -18.21
CA GLY A 363 13.18 -27.49 -19.34
C GLY A 363 11.88 -27.92 -20.01
N ALA A 364 10.98 -26.96 -20.27
CA ALA A 364 9.76 -27.16 -21.05
C ALA A 364 9.75 -26.21 -22.26
N VAL A 365 9.57 -26.75 -23.47
CA VAL A 365 9.51 -25.95 -24.71
C VAL A 365 8.06 -25.71 -25.09
N LYS A 366 7.65 -24.45 -25.19
CA LYS A 366 6.33 -24.05 -25.71
C LYS A 366 6.49 -23.62 -27.17
N ARG A 367 5.71 -24.23 -28.07
CA ARG A 367 5.68 -23.90 -29.51
C ARG A 367 4.28 -23.40 -29.87
N THR A 368 4.19 -22.23 -30.51
CA THR A 368 2.96 -21.81 -31.19
C THR A 368 3.06 -22.19 -32.67
N GLU A 369 2.11 -22.99 -33.14
CA GLU A 369 2.04 -23.47 -34.52
C GLU A 369 0.96 -22.70 -35.29
N PHE A 370 1.30 -22.27 -36.51
CA PHE A 370 0.34 -21.81 -37.50
C PHE A 370 0.33 -22.78 -38.68
N GLN A 371 -0.86 -23.19 -39.08
CA GLN A 371 -1.07 -24.03 -40.26
C GLN A 371 -1.22 -23.11 -41.47
N GLN A 372 -0.20 -23.02 -42.31
CA GLN A 372 -0.28 -22.34 -43.61
C GLN A 372 -0.90 -23.29 -44.63
N GLU A 373 -1.73 -22.74 -45.51
CA GLU A 373 -2.29 -23.48 -46.65
C GLU A 373 -1.15 -23.91 -47.58
N LEU A 374 -1.10 -25.22 -47.88
CA LEU A 374 -0.13 -25.80 -48.80
C LEU A 374 -0.51 -25.36 -50.23
N VAL A 375 0.43 -24.73 -50.95
CA VAL A 375 0.17 -24.14 -52.27
C VAL A 375 -0.13 -25.23 -53.31
N GLY A 376 0.44 -26.43 -53.13
CA GLY A 376 0.22 -27.61 -53.96
C GLY A 376 0.68 -27.42 -55.40
N GLU A 377 0.76 -28.52 -56.15
CA GLU A 377 1.13 -28.50 -57.57
C GLU A 377 0.24 -29.44 -58.40
N VAL A 378 -0.01 -29.09 -59.66
CA VAL A 378 -0.75 -29.95 -60.59
C VAL A 378 0.26 -30.69 -61.47
N ASN A 379 0.31 -32.01 -61.33
CA ASN A 379 1.16 -32.87 -62.15
C ASN A 379 0.28 -33.85 -62.95
N GLN A 380 0.38 -33.80 -64.28
CA GLN A 380 -0.32 -34.69 -65.22
C GLN A 380 -1.81 -34.94 -64.88
N PHE A 381 -2.57 -33.85 -64.69
CA PHE A 381 -4.01 -33.87 -64.38
C PHE A 381 -4.39 -34.39 -62.98
N GLN A 382 -3.43 -34.57 -62.08
CA GLN A 382 -3.66 -34.92 -60.68
C GLN A 382 -3.11 -33.83 -59.76
N TRP A 383 -3.83 -33.53 -58.67
CA TRP A 383 -3.35 -32.63 -57.62
C TRP A 383 -2.33 -33.37 -56.76
N GLY A 384 -1.14 -32.79 -56.59
CA GLY A 384 -0.06 -33.30 -55.76
C GLY A 384 0.44 -32.25 -54.76
N TYR A 385 1.23 -32.69 -53.79
CA TYR A 385 1.93 -31.84 -52.83
C TYR A 385 3.43 -32.16 -52.91
N ASP A 386 4.30 -31.16 -52.87
CA ASP A 386 5.74 -31.38 -52.71
C ASP A 386 6.02 -31.90 -51.29
N THR A 387 6.82 -32.96 -51.19
CA THR A 387 7.26 -33.57 -49.93
C THR A 387 8.06 -32.63 -49.01
N LEU A 388 8.58 -31.52 -49.55
CA LEU A 388 9.30 -30.51 -48.78
C LEU A 388 8.40 -29.37 -48.27
N GLU A 389 7.14 -29.30 -48.70
CA GLU A 389 6.18 -28.30 -48.21
C GLU A 389 5.76 -28.59 -46.76
N ARG A 390 5.89 -27.57 -45.91
CA ARG A 390 5.53 -27.66 -44.49
C ARG A 390 4.21 -26.94 -44.25
N GLY A 391 3.16 -27.69 -43.96
CA GLY A 391 1.85 -27.13 -43.59
C GLY A 391 1.87 -26.41 -42.24
N GLY A 392 2.72 -26.84 -41.30
CA GLY A 392 2.92 -26.17 -40.01
C GLY A 392 4.19 -25.32 -39.99
N LYS A 393 4.07 -24.03 -39.64
CA LYS A 393 5.20 -23.17 -39.25
C LYS A 393 5.12 -22.84 -37.77
N HIS A 394 6.25 -22.92 -37.07
CA HIS A 394 6.35 -22.42 -35.71
C HIS A 394 6.60 -20.91 -35.76
N LEU A 395 5.75 -20.11 -35.11
CA LEU A 395 5.86 -18.65 -35.13
C LEU A 395 6.62 -18.10 -33.92
N ASN A 396 6.51 -18.77 -32.77
CA ASN A 396 7.22 -18.40 -31.56
C ASN A 396 7.56 -19.66 -30.76
N ILE A 397 8.85 -19.87 -30.51
CA ILE A 397 9.38 -20.93 -29.66
C ILE A 397 9.96 -20.26 -28.42
N SER A 398 9.42 -20.58 -27.25
CA SER A 398 9.95 -20.12 -25.97
C SER A 398 10.31 -21.33 -25.12
N ALA A 399 11.53 -21.37 -24.60
CA ALA A 399 11.90 -22.31 -23.54
C ALA A 399 11.57 -21.71 -22.18
N VAL A 400 11.07 -22.56 -21.30
CA VAL A 400 10.82 -22.25 -19.90
C VAL A 400 11.62 -23.23 -19.06
N GLU A 401 12.60 -22.71 -18.32
CA GLU A 401 13.41 -23.51 -17.41
C GLU A 401 12.88 -23.38 -15.98
N THR A 402 12.85 -24.50 -15.24
CA THR A 402 12.41 -24.56 -13.85
C THR A 402 13.46 -25.28 -13.02
N PHE A 403 13.97 -24.61 -11.99
CA PHE A 403 14.92 -25.10 -11.03
C PHE A 403 14.17 -25.69 -9.82
N THR A 404 14.49 -26.91 -9.44
CA THR A 404 14.07 -27.50 -8.17
C THR A 404 15.22 -27.35 -7.18
N LEU A 405 15.06 -26.47 -6.19
CA LEU A 405 16.09 -26.12 -5.21
C LEU A 405 15.76 -26.73 -3.85
N ARG A 406 16.80 -27.13 -3.11
CA ARG A 406 16.66 -27.75 -1.78
C ARG A 406 17.49 -27.05 -0.72
N THR A 407 16.86 -26.69 0.40
CA THR A 407 17.56 -26.10 1.55
C THR A 407 18.35 -27.18 2.28
N ASN A 408 19.35 -26.74 3.05
CA ASN A 408 19.92 -27.58 4.07
C ASN A 408 18.91 -27.83 5.22
N HIS A 409 19.26 -28.67 6.19
CA HIS A 409 18.38 -28.96 7.33
C HIS A 409 18.10 -27.70 8.15
N ILE A 410 16.82 -27.30 8.15
CA ILE A 410 16.30 -26.21 8.99
C ILE A 410 16.10 -26.75 10.41
N LYS A 411 16.61 -26.01 11.40
CA LYS A 411 16.64 -26.45 12.80
C LYS A 411 15.59 -25.73 13.66
N ARG A 412 15.12 -24.55 13.24
CA ARG A 412 14.25 -23.68 14.04
C ARG A 412 12.87 -23.49 13.41
N GLN A 413 11.85 -23.34 14.24
CA GLN A 413 10.47 -23.18 13.76
C GLN A 413 10.25 -21.78 13.15
N SER A 414 10.96 -20.77 13.65
CA SER A 414 10.96 -19.40 13.11
C SER A 414 11.47 -19.36 11.67
N GLU A 415 12.57 -20.06 11.38
CA GLU A 415 13.10 -20.26 10.02
C GLU A 415 12.07 -20.95 9.11
N LEU A 416 11.31 -21.94 9.60
CA LEU A 416 10.25 -22.55 8.79
C LEU A 416 9.07 -21.60 8.51
N ASN A 417 8.74 -20.73 9.47
CA ASN A 417 7.69 -19.72 9.28
C ASN A 417 8.11 -18.66 8.26
N LEU A 418 9.39 -18.28 8.25
CA LEU A 418 9.94 -17.39 7.25
C LEU A 418 10.00 -18.06 5.86
N PHE A 419 10.34 -19.35 5.79
CA PHE A 419 10.29 -20.11 4.53
C PHE A 419 8.87 -20.15 3.93
N LYS A 420 7.84 -20.21 4.77
CA LYS A 420 6.46 -20.05 4.31
C LYS A 420 6.23 -18.69 3.65
N GLN A 421 6.85 -17.63 4.14
CA GLN A 421 6.75 -16.31 3.53
C GLN A 421 7.41 -16.27 2.16
N LEU A 422 8.60 -16.87 2.02
CA LEU A 422 9.27 -17.03 0.73
C LEU A 422 8.32 -17.64 -0.31
N ILE A 423 7.67 -18.78 -0.01
CA ILE A 423 6.74 -19.43 -0.96
C ILE A 423 5.55 -18.54 -1.34
N THR A 424 5.10 -17.67 -0.43
CA THR A 424 3.97 -16.76 -0.66
C THR A 424 4.39 -15.35 -1.10
N SER A 425 5.68 -15.11 -1.31
CA SER A 425 6.19 -13.78 -1.60
C SER A 425 5.81 -13.37 -3.03
N PRO A 426 5.35 -12.12 -3.24
CA PRO A 426 5.04 -11.64 -4.58
C PRO A 426 6.29 -11.39 -5.42
N GLU A 427 7.42 -11.07 -4.78
CA GLU A 427 8.65 -10.64 -5.43
C GLU A 427 9.80 -11.56 -5.01
N VAL A 428 10.42 -12.22 -5.99
CA VAL A 428 11.45 -13.23 -5.76
C VAL A 428 12.57 -13.06 -6.78
N TYR A 429 13.81 -13.19 -6.32
CA TYR A 429 15.01 -13.08 -7.13
C TYR A 429 15.92 -14.28 -6.87
N LEU A 430 16.48 -14.84 -7.92
CA LEU A 430 17.43 -15.94 -7.87
C LEU A 430 18.83 -15.42 -8.20
N GLN A 431 19.78 -15.64 -7.31
CA GLN A 431 21.20 -15.42 -7.56
C GLN A 431 21.84 -16.73 -8.04
N THR A 432 22.51 -16.66 -9.19
CA THR A 432 23.36 -17.74 -9.71
C THR A 432 24.61 -17.12 -10.32
N ASP A 433 25.78 -17.69 -10.01
CA ASP A 433 27.09 -17.19 -10.45
C ASP A 433 27.32 -15.69 -10.16
N GLY A 434 26.79 -15.21 -9.02
CA GLY A 434 26.90 -13.81 -8.58
C GLY A 434 25.98 -12.82 -9.31
N VAL A 435 25.10 -13.29 -10.20
CA VAL A 435 24.15 -12.45 -10.94
C VAL A 435 22.72 -12.71 -10.46
N TRP A 436 21.96 -11.63 -10.27
CA TRP A 436 20.56 -11.67 -9.84
C TRP A 436 19.59 -11.70 -11.02
N TYR A 437 18.66 -12.66 -11.00
CA TYR A 437 17.59 -12.82 -11.97
C TYR A 437 16.23 -12.71 -11.29
N SER A 438 15.29 -11.98 -11.88
CA SER A 438 13.90 -12.01 -11.43
C SER A 438 13.30 -13.39 -11.65
N ALA A 439 12.58 -13.90 -10.66
CA ALA A 439 12.09 -15.26 -10.65
C ALA A 439 10.67 -15.36 -10.06
N GLU A 440 9.98 -16.45 -10.40
CA GLU A 440 8.65 -16.78 -9.91
C GLU A 440 8.65 -18.15 -9.27
N ILE A 441 7.92 -18.30 -8.16
CA ILE A 441 7.72 -19.59 -7.50
C ILE A 441 6.59 -20.34 -8.22
N VAL A 442 6.90 -21.55 -8.68
CA VAL A 442 5.97 -22.40 -9.45
C VAL A 442 5.03 -23.18 -8.51
N ASP A 443 5.47 -23.44 -7.28
CA ASP A 443 4.69 -24.21 -6.31
C ASP A 443 3.43 -23.45 -5.87
N LYS A 444 2.27 -24.08 -6.06
CA LYS A 444 0.96 -23.52 -5.71
C LYS A 444 0.47 -23.92 -4.32
N SER A 445 1.20 -24.80 -3.64
CA SER A 445 0.87 -25.28 -2.31
C SER A 445 2.14 -25.62 -1.54
N TYR A 446 2.09 -25.46 -0.23
CA TYR A 446 3.19 -25.82 0.66
C TYR A 446 2.67 -26.57 1.87
N GLN A 447 3.50 -27.46 2.41
CA GLN A 447 3.28 -28.07 3.70
C GLN A 447 4.42 -27.63 4.60
N VAL A 448 4.10 -26.94 5.70
CA VAL A 448 5.08 -26.58 6.74
C VAL A 448 4.84 -27.53 7.91
N PRO A 449 5.68 -28.55 8.09
CA PRO A 449 5.52 -29.46 9.20
C PRO A 449 5.97 -28.77 10.50
N ARG A 450 5.39 -29.19 11.63
CA ARG A 450 5.85 -28.71 12.94
C ARG A 450 7.09 -29.49 13.36
N LEU A 451 8.12 -28.81 13.87
CA LEU A 451 9.35 -29.48 14.33
C LEU A 451 9.10 -30.51 15.45
N ARG A 452 8.02 -30.37 16.22
CA ARG A 452 7.58 -31.39 17.21
C ARG A 452 7.27 -32.75 16.57
N GLN A 453 6.94 -32.79 15.28
CA GLN A 453 6.63 -34.02 14.54
C GLN A 453 7.86 -34.60 13.83
N LYS A 454 8.79 -33.75 13.38
CA LYS A 454 10.06 -34.13 12.73
C LYS A 454 11.14 -33.11 13.09
N ARG A 455 12.20 -33.55 13.76
CA ARG A 455 13.23 -32.67 14.37
C ARG A 455 14.13 -31.93 13.38
N LEU A 456 14.31 -32.43 12.16
CA LEU A 456 15.14 -31.82 11.12
C LEU A 456 14.43 -31.97 9.78
N GLN A 457 14.30 -30.88 9.03
CA GLN A 457 13.56 -30.87 7.77
C GLN A 457 14.35 -30.17 6.68
N ARG A 458 14.30 -30.76 5.48
CA ARG A 458 14.76 -30.13 4.24
C ARG A 458 13.51 -29.64 3.52
N MET A 459 13.57 -28.43 3.02
CA MET A 459 12.50 -27.87 2.22
C MET A 459 12.94 -27.85 0.76
N GLU A 460 11.97 -28.04 -0.13
CA GLU A 460 12.15 -28.01 -1.58
C GLU A 460 11.21 -26.96 -2.15
N ILE A 461 11.70 -26.20 -3.12
CA ILE A 461 10.89 -25.27 -3.91
C ILE A 461 11.23 -25.37 -5.39
N LYS A 462 10.25 -25.06 -6.22
CA LYS A 462 10.39 -24.94 -7.66
C LYS A 462 10.32 -23.47 -8.07
N ILE A 463 11.38 -22.99 -8.69
CA ILE A 463 11.53 -21.62 -9.16
C ILE A 463 11.72 -21.62 -10.68
N ARG A 464 11.17 -20.61 -11.34
CA ARG A 464 11.38 -20.34 -12.76
C ARG A 464 11.86 -18.89 -12.92
N ILE A 465 12.81 -18.65 -13.81
CA ILE A 465 13.22 -17.28 -14.17
C ILE A 465 12.05 -16.59 -14.89
N ALA A 466 11.69 -15.38 -14.46
CA ALA A 466 10.50 -14.67 -14.93
C ALA A 466 10.59 -14.29 -16.42
N ASN A 467 11.81 -14.00 -16.89
CA ASN A 467 12.07 -13.68 -18.29
C ASN A 467 12.28 -14.96 -19.10
N THR A 468 11.57 -15.10 -20.22
CA THR A 468 11.74 -16.24 -21.13
C THR A 468 12.75 -15.93 -22.22
N ASP A 469 13.63 -16.88 -22.51
CA ASP A 469 14.56 -16.76 -23.63
C ASP A 469 13.85 -17.00 -24.97
N PRO A 470 13.91 -16.04 -25.91
CA PRO A 470 13.44 -16.26 -27.26
C PRO A 470 14.36 -17.24 -27.98
N ILE A 471 13.80 -18.31 -28.55
CA ILE A 471 14.55 -19.26 -29.36
C ILE A 471 14.31 -18.94 -30.83
N ASN A 472 15.38 -18.95 -31.63
CA ASN A 472 15.30 -18.74 -33.07
C ASN A 472 14.34 -19.77 -33.72
N GLY A 473 13.45 -19.28 -34.58
CA GLY A 473 12.42 -20.05 -35.28
C GLY A 473 12.88 -20.60 -36.62
#